data_AF-A0A941G8M8-F1
#
_entry.id   AF-A0A941G8M8-F1
#
_cell.length_a   1.000
_cell.length_b   1.000
_cell.length_c   1.000
_cell.angle_alpha   90.00
_cell.angle_beta   90.00
_cell.angle_gamma   90.00
#
_symmetry.space_group_name_H-M   'P 1'
#
loop_
_entity.id
_entity.type
_entity.pdbx_description
1 polymer ?
#
loop_
_entity_poly.entity_id
_entity_poly.type
_entity_poly.pdbx_seq_one_letter_code
_entity_poly.pdbx_strand_id
1 'polypeptide(L)'
;MIEIIKLLVAPAIGLIGVLVGSRLKFKSDIKVKKEFLAREIRINKLQEISHELSEMMREVAYSVSNITKRLHNEIADGEFRNLNDEHQERLIRWKRSLNIKMVFINKDYQKRIGKFYDMSDVIDDKIFEGFHNPNTNNRRFSNDEITFDAIKKDIIQATEYVYQIIKDLNEDLLKEIEELK
;
A
#
# COMPACT_ATOMS: atom_id res chain seq x y z
N MET A 1 -4.95 16.86 -5.05
CA MET A 1 -4.42 15.51 -5.37
C MET A 1 -5.14 14.37 -4.63
N ILE A 2 -5.77 14.62 -3.47
CA ILE A 2 -6.52 13.61 -2.68
C ILE A 2 -7.92 13.29 -3.27
N GLU A 3 -8.50 14.17 -4.08
CA GLU A 3 -9.88 14.02 -4.57
C GLU A 3 -10.03 13.03 -5.73
N ILE A 4 -9.00 12.85 -6.58
CA ILE A 4 -9.12 12.01 -7.78
C ILE A 4 -9.18 10.51 -7.42
N ILE A 5 -8.51 10.09 -6.34
CA ILE A 5 -8.47 8.68 -5.91
C ILE A 5 -9.81 8.26 -5.29
N LYS A 6 -10.46 9.14 -4.52
CA LYS A 6 -11.82 8.87 -4.01
C LYS A 6 -12.88 8.85 -5.11
N LEU A 7 -12.64 9.56 -6.21
CA LEU A 7 -13.58 9.67 -7.33
C LEU A 7 -13.70 8.38 -8.16
N LEU A 8 -12.71 7.48 -8.15
CA LEU A 8 -12.73 6.25 -8.96
C LEU A 8 -13.32 5.04 -8.21
N VAL A 9 -13.24 5.01 -6.88
CA VAL A 9 -13.67 3.84 -6.08
C VAL A 9 -15.19 3.81 -5.87
N ALA A 10 -15.82 4.97 -5.67
CA ALA A 10 -17.25 5.05 -5.36
C ALA A 10 -18.20 4.75 -6.57
N PRO A 11 -17.91 5.19 -7.82
CA PRO A 11 -18.77 4.87 -8.96
C PRO A 11 -18.71 3.40 -9.37
N ALA A 12 -17.59 2.71 -9.10
CA ALA A 12 -17.39 1.32 -9.47
C ALA A 12 -18.28 0.34 -8.67
N ILE A 13 -18.47 0.59 -7.38
CA ILE A 13 -19.32 -0.25 -6.49
C ILE A 13 -20.79 -0.20 -6.94
N GLY A 14 -21.29 0.99 -7.31
CA GLY A 14 -22.66 1.18 -7.79
C GLY A 14 -22.94 0.54 -9.15
N LEU A 15 -21.97 0.58 -10.07
CA LEU A 15 -22.09 -0.03 -11.40
C LEU A 15 -22.11 -1.57 -11.33
N ILE A 16 -21.32 -2.17 -10.44
CA ILE A 16 -21.29 -3.63 -10.25
C ILE A 16 -22.65 -4.14 -9.75
N GLY A 17 -23.26 -3.49 -8.76
CA GLY A 17 -24.58 -3.89 -8.24
C GLY A 17 -25.71 -3.85 -9.27
N VAL A 18 -25.70 -2.88 -10.20
CA VAL A 18 -26.71 -2.74 -11.26
C VAL A 18 -26.50 -3.76 -12.39
N LEU A 19 -25.25 -4.08 -12.72
CA LEU A 19 -24.93 -5.15 -13.69
C LEU A 19 -25.31 -6.54 -13.16
N VAL A 20 -25.13 -6.78 -11.86
CA VAL A 20 -25.52 -8.02 -11.16
C VAL A 20 -27.04 -8.28 -11.27
N GLY A 21 -27.87 -7.25 -11.09
CA GLY A 21 -29.33 -7.40 -11.18
C GLY A 21 -29.86 -7.69 -12.60
N SER A 22 -29.17 -7.19 -13.63
CA SER A 22 -29.66 -7.28 -15.03
C SER A 22 -29.30 -8.59 -15.74
N ARG A 23 -28.11 -9.17 -15.51
CA ARG A 23 -27.68 -10.42 -16.18
C ARG A 23 -28.20 -11.71 -15.54
N LEU A 24 -28.53 -11.72 -14.24
CA LEU A 24 -29.12 -12.90 -13.57
C LEU A 24 -30.49 -13.33 -14.13
N LYS A 25 -31.15 -12.47 -14.91
CA LYS A 25 -32.43 -12.77 -15.58
C LYS A 25 -32.31 -13.58 -16.86
N PHE A 26 -31.12 -13.75 -17.45
CA PHE A 26 -30.94 -14.52 -18.68
C PHE A 26 -30.36 -15.92 -18.40
N LYS A 27 -31.26 -16.92 -18.40
CA LYS A 27 -31.02 -18.37 -18.58
C LYS A 27 -29.76 -18.95 -17.93
N SER A 28 -29.98 -19.62 -16.80
CA SER A 28 -28.99 -20.27 -15.95
C SER A 28 -28.15 -21.33 -16.64
N ASP A 29 -26.89 -20.99 -16.91
CA ASP A 29 -25.83 -21.97 -17.05
C ASP A 29 -24.91 -21.85 -15.82
N ILE A 30 -24.78 -22.92 -15.03
CA ILE A 30 -24.00 -22.93 -13.78
C ILE A 30 -22.55 -22.51 -14.06
N LYS A 31 -22.05 -22.81 -15.26
CA LYS A 31 -20.73 -22.40 -15.73
C LYS A 31 -20.57 -20.88 -15.77
N VAL A 32 -21.53 -20.17 -16.37
CA VAL A 32 -21.53 -18.70 -16.46
C VAL A 32 -21.60 -18.07 -15.07
N LYS A 33 -22.42 -18.63 -14.16
CA LYS A 33 -22.48 -18.15 -12.77
C LYS A 33 -21.15 -18.31 -12.02
N LYS A 34 -20.46 -19.45 -12.23
CA LYS A 34 -19.15 -19.70 -11.60
C LYS A 34 -18.06 -18.77 -12.13
N GLU A 35 -18.00 -18.58 -13.45
CA GLU A 35 -17.05 -17.66 -14.09
C GLU A 35 -17.27 -16.22 -13.62
N PHE A 36 -18.54 -15.79 -13.54
CA PHE A 36 -18.90 -14.48 -13.03
C PHE A 36 -18.48 -14.28 -11.56
N LEU A 37 -18.80 -15.24 -10.69
CA LEU A 37 -18.44 -15.18 -9.27
C LEU A 37 -16.91 -15.14 -9.08
N ALA A 38 -16.16 -15.93 -9.86
CA ALA A 38 -14.70 -15.91 -9.80
C ALA A 38 -14.11 -14.55 -10.21
N ARG A 39 -14.69 -13.92 -11.25
CA ARG A 39 -14.30 -12.58 -11.71
C ARG A 39 -14.65 -11.50 -10.68
N GLU A 40 -15.84 -11.55 -10.08
CA GLU A 40 -16.24 -10.65 -9.00
C GLU A 40 -15.28 -10.72 -7.79
N ILE A 41 -14.95 -11.94 -7.35
CA ILE A 41 -13.98 -12.16 -6.27
C ILE A 41 -12.62 -11.54 -6.64
N ARG A 42 -12.14 -11.76 -7.87
CA ARG A 42 -10.86 -11.20 -8.32
C ARG A 42 -10.86 -9.67 -8.30
N ILE A 43 -11.90 -9.04 -8.85
CA ILE A 43 -12.09 -7.58 -8.88
C ILE A 43 -12.04 -7.03 -7.44
N ASN A 44 -12.85 -7.59 -6.54
CA ASN A 44 -12.88 -7.15 -5.15
C ASN A 44 -11.51 -7.29 -4.47
N LYS A 45 -10.78 -8.39 -4.73
CA LYS A 45 -9.46 -8.60 -4.14
C LYS A 45 -8.38 -7.67 -4.71
N LEU A 46 -8.41 -7.38 -6.00
CA LEU A 46 -7.52 -6.38 -6.61
C LEU A 46 -7.76 -4.98 -6.03
N GLN A 47 -9.03 -4.61 -5.83
CA GLN A 47 -9.39 -3.34 -5.19
C GLN A 47 -8.92 -3.25 -3.73
N GLU A 48 -9.15 -4.31 -2.94
CA GLU A 48 -8.66 -4.39 -1.56
C GLU A 48 -7.13 -4.22 -1.50
N ILE A 49 -6.39 -4.92 -2.37
CA ILE A 49 -4.92 -4.84 -2.41
C ILE A 49 -4.47 -3.44 -2.83
N SER A 50 -5.06 -2.87 -3.87
CA SER A 50 -4.74 -1.51 -4.36
C SER A 50 -4.97 -0.45 -3.27
N HIS A 51 -6.07 -0.59 -2.52
CA HIS A 51 -6.38 0.28 -1.40
C HIS A 51 -5.36 0.14 -0.26
N GLU A 52 -5.05 -1.09 0.16
CA GLU A 52 -4.10 -1.34 1.25
C GLU A 52 -2.68 -0.90 0.90
N LEU A 53 -2.23 -1.11 -0.34
CA LEU A 53 -0.95 -0.57 -0.83
C LEU A 53 -0.95 0.96 -0.78
N SER A 54 -2.07 1.61 -1.08
CA SER A 54 -2.19 3.07 -1.02
C SER A 54 -2.20 3.62 0.41
N GLU A 55 -2.76 2.88 1.38
CA GLU A 55 -2.66 3.22 2.80
C GLU A 55 -1.23 3.02 3.31
N MET A 56 -0.59 1.90 2.96
CA MET A 56 0.79 1.61 3.33
C MET A 56 1.78 2.63 2.73
N MET A 57 1.61 3.01 1.47
CA MET A 57 2.38 4.08 0.82
C MET A 57 2.29 5.41 1.59
N ARG A 58 1.07 5.77 2.03
CA ARG A 58 0.85 6.98 2.83
C ARG A 58 1.52 6.90 4.19
N GLU A 59 1.44 5.75 4.84
CA GLU A 59 2.08 5.52 6.12
C GLU A 59 3.60 5.70 6.00
N VAL A 60 4.25 5.07 5.01
CA VAL A 60 5.69 5.26 4.74
C VAL A 60 6.02 6.73 4.49
N ALA A 61 5.21 7.45 3.71
CA ALA A 61 5.41 8.87 3.45
C ALA A 61 5.24 9.75 4.71
N TYR A 62 4.37 9.35 5.64
CA TYR A 62 4.08 10.09 6.88
C TYR A 62 5.30 10.19 7.80
N SER A 63 6.21 9.21 7.74
CA SER A 63 7.45 9.22 8.51
C SER A 63 8.30 10.48 8.28
N VAL A 64 8.31 11.03 7.04
CA VAL A 64 8.99 12.30 6.70
C VAL A 64 8.49 13.45 7.57
N SER A 65 7.17 13.53 7.76
CA SER A 65 6.55 14.57 8.58
C SER A 65 6.99 14.45 10.04
N ASN A 66 7.01 13.23 10.59
CA ASN A 66 7.44 13.01 11.98
C ASN A 66 8.90 13.39 12.20
N ILE A 67 9.79 13.00 11.27
CA ILE A 67 11.22 13.37 11.35
C ILE A 67 11.39 14.88 11.23
N THR A 68 10.66 15.53 10.31
CA THR A 68 10.71 16.98 10.11
C THR A 68 10.28 17.73 11.38
N LYS A 69 9.16 17.32 12.00
CA LYS A 69 8.68 17.90 13.27
C LYS A 69 9.72 17.73 14.38
N ARG A 70 10.36 16.56 14.46
CA ARG A 70 11.42 16.27 15.44
C ARG A 70 12.65 17.15 15.24
N LEU A 71 13.06 17.38 13.99
CA LEU A 71 14.20 18.24 13.62
C LEU A 71 13.95 19.71 13.93
N HIS A 72 12.72 20.19 13.74
CA HIS A 72 12.32 21.56 14.08
C HIS A 72 11.93 21.74 15.56
N ASN A 73 12.08 20.71 16.39
CA ASN A 73 11.67 20.70 17.80
C ASN A 73 10.18 21.03 18.02
N GLU A 74 9.33 20.73 17.03
CA GLU A 74 7.87 20.85 17.15
C GLU A 74 7.27 19.74 18.02
N ILE A 75 7.97 18.60 18.12
CA ILE A 75 7.65 17.48 19.01
C ILE A 75 8.87 17.07 19.83
N ALA A 76 8.62 16.58 21.04
CA ALA A 76 9.67 16.08 21.91
C ALA A 76 10.23 14.73 21.44
N ASP A 77 11.42 14.36 21.90
CA ASP A 77 12.06 13.09 21.53
C ASP A 77 11.22 11.87 21.91
N GLY A 78 10.66 11.85 23.13
CA GLY A 78 9.79 10.76 23.57
C GLY A 78 8.50 10.66 22.75
N GLU A 79 7.95 11.80 22.31
CA GLU A 79 6.76 11.81 21.43
C GLU A 79 7.09 11.25 20.05
N PHE A 80 8.23 11.64 19.48
CA PHE A 80 8.72 11.08 18.21
C PHE A 80 8.88 9.56 18.30
N ARG A 81 9.47 9.05 19.38
CA ARG A 81 9.65 7.61 19.59
C ARG A 81 8.32 6.86 19.60
N ASN A 82 7.33 7.36 20.35
CA ASN A 82 5.99 6.79 20.37
C ASN A 82 5.34 6.78 18.97
N LEU A 83 5.41 7.91 18.25
CA LEU A 83 4.87 8.00 16.89
C LEU A 83 5.56 7.04 15.92
N ASN A 84 6.86 6.81 16.09
CA ASN A 84 7.63 5.86 15.30
C ASN A 84 7.25 4.41 15.62
N ASP A 85 7.04 4.07 16.88
CA ASP A 85 6.58 2.73 17.27
C ASP A 85 5.18 2.44 16.71
N GLU A 86 4.25 3.40 16.84
CA GLU A 86 2.91 3.29 16.26
C GLU A 86 2.93 3.15 14.73
N HIS A 87 3.85 3.87 14.08
CA HIS A 87 4.07 3.79 12.64
C HIS A 87 4.47 2.36 12.23
N GLN A 88 5.46 1.77 12.91
CA GLN A 88 5.89 0.39 12.66
C GLN A 88 4.75 -0.61 12.91
N GLU A 89 3.96 -0.43 13.97
CA GLU A 89 2.79 -1.27 14.22
C GLU A 89 1.74 -1.18 13.10
N ARG A 90 1.49 0.03 12.56
CA ARG A 90 0.61 0.23 11.40
C ARG A 90 1.15 -0.47 10.16
N LEU A 91 2.44 -0.32 9.86
CA LEU A 91 3.07 -1.01 8.73
C LEU A 91 3.01 -2.53 8.85
N ILE A 92 3.28 -3.09 10.03
CA ILE A 92 3.18 -4.54 10.28
C ILE A 92 1.75 -5.03 10.04
N ARG A 93 0.73 -4.29 10.50
CA ARG A 93 -0.68 -4.63 10.25
C ARG A 93 -1.00 -4.66 8.76
N TRP A 94 -0.57 -3.65 8.01
CA TRP A 94 -0.78 -3.61 6.56
C TRP A 94 -0.06 -4.75 5.83
N LYS A 95 1.21 -5.01 6.15
CA LYS A 95 1.97 -6.15 5.59
C LYS A 95 1.27 -7.48 5.81
N ARG A 96 0.77 -7.73 7.04
CA ARG A 96 0.03 -8.96 7.37
C ARG A 96 -1.28 -9.06 6.57
N SER A 97 -2.03 -7.97 6.48
CA SER A 97 -3.30 -7.93 5.75
C SER A 97 -3.12 -8.21 4.26
N LEU A 98 -2.10 -7.60 3.65
CA LEU A 98 -1.74 -7.81 2.25
C LEU A 98 -1.22 -9.23 2.01
N ASN A 99 -0.41 -9.79 2.90
CA ASN A 99 0.13 -11.15 2.77
C ASN A 99 -0.97 -12.21 2.60
N ILE A 100 -2.08 -12.07 3.33
CA ILE A 100 -3.23 -12.97 3.21
C ILE A 100 -3.88 -12.85 1.82
N LYS A 101 -3.87 -11.65 1.23
CA LYS A 101 -4.48 -11.38 -0.08
C LYS A 101 -3.55 -11.67 -1.27
N MET A 102 -2.25 -11.79 -1.04
CA MET A 102 -1.26 -12.07 -2.09
C MET A 102 -1.58 -13.33 -2.90
N VAL A 103 -2.29 -14.31 -2.32
CA VAL A 103 -2.69 -15.54 -3.01
C VAL A 103 -3.65 -15.30 -4.19
N PHE A 104 -4.31 -14.14 -4.24
CA PHE A 104 -5.27 -13.77 -5.29
C PHE A 104 -4.64 -13.02 -6.47
N ILE A 105 -3.36 -12.66 -6.39
CA ILE A 105 -2.61 -11.97 -7.44
C ILE A 105 -1.52 -12.86 -8.02
N ASN A 106 -1.09 -12.53 -9.24
CA ASN A 106 -0.02 -13.26 -9.91
C ASN A 106 1.32 -13.12 -9.16
N LYS A 107 2.26 -14.03 -9.44
CA LYS A 107 3.57 -14.07 -8.78
C LYS A 107 4.44 -12.82 -9.04
N ASP A 108 4.19 -12.09 -10.12
CA ASP A 108 4.93 -10.87 -10.43
C ASP A 108 4.58 -9.76 -9.44
N TYR A 109 3.29 -9.49 -9.24
CA TYR A 109 2.83 -8.55 -8.23
C TYR A 109 3.29 -8.93 -6.82
N GLN A 110 3.27 -10.23 -6.47
CA GLN A 110 3.77 -10.68 -5.17
C GLN A 110 5.24 -10.32 -4.95
N LYS A 111 6.11 -10.57 -5.96
CA LYS A 111 7.53 -10.20 -5.89
C LYS A 111 7.71 -8.69 -5.77
N ARG A 112 6.93 -7.93 -6.54
CA ARG A 112 7.02 -6.46 -6.53
C ARG A 112 6.61 -5.89 -5.17
N ILE A 113 5.52 -6.38 -4.60
CA ILE A 113 5.06 -6.01 -3.25
C ILE A 113 6.08 -6.43 -2.19
N GLY A 114 6.65 -7.63 -2.30
CA GLY A 114 7.74 -8.07 -1.40
C GLY A 114 8.93 -7.11 -1.42
N LYS A 115 9.38 -6.68 -2.60
CA LYS A 115 10.43 -5.67 -2.73
C LYS A 115 10.06 -4.33 -2.08
N PHE A 116 8.80 -3.92 -2.16
CA PHE A 116 8.33 -2.71 -1.46
C PHE A 116 8.41 -2.88 0.07
N TYR A 117 8.12 -4.07 0.59
CA TYR A 117 8.30 -4.34 2.03
C TYR A 117 9.75 -4.24 2.46
N ASP A 118 10.67 -4.80 1.68
CA ASP A 118 12.11 -4.72 1.97
C ASP A 118 12.57 -3.25 1.99
N MET A 119 12.10 -2.45 1.03
CA MET A 119 12.38 -1.01 1.01
C MET A 119 11.82 -0.30 2.26
N SER A 120 10.60 -0.63 2.69
CA SER A 120 10.01 -0.02 3.89
C SER A 120 10.76 -0.41 5.16
N ASP A 121 11.19 -1.67 5.28
CA ASP A 121 11.95 -2.15 6.44
C ASP A 121 13.32 -1.46 6.55
N VAL A 122 14.00 -1.25 5.42
CA VAL A 122 15.26 -0.48 5.39
C VAL A 122 15.04 0.97 5.82
N ILE A 123 13.94 1.59 5.37
CA ILE A 123 13.59 2.95 5.79
C ILE A 123 13.35 3.00 7.30
N ASP A 124 12.57 2.08 7.86
CA ASP A 124 12.27 2.02 9.29
C ASP A 124 13.53 1.81 10.13
N ASP A 125 14.44 0.92 9.70
CA ASP A 125 15.71 0.70 10.40
C ASP A 125 16.59 1.97 10.35
N LYS A 126 16.66 2.67 9.21
CA LYS A 126 17.40 3.94 9.09
C LYS A 126 16.81 5.03 9.98
N ILE A 127 15.49 5.14 10.06
CA ILE A 127 14.82 6.08 10.97
C ILE A 127 15.13 5.72 12.42
N PHE A 128 15.13 4.43 12.73
CA PHE A 128 15.46 3.96 14.06
C PHE A 128 16.88 4.35 14.46
N GLU A 129 17.88 4.04 13.62
CA GLU A 129 19.29 4.38 13.87
C GLU A 129 19.58 5.88 13.76
N GLY A 130 18.82 6.64 12.98
CA GLY A 130 19.05 8.08 12.79
C GLY A 130 18.39 8.96 13.84
N PHE A 131 17.19 8.60 14.29
CA PHE A 131 16.32 9.51 15.02
C PHE A 131 15.69 8.88 16.27
N HIS A 132 15.34 7.59 16.25
CA HIS A 132 14.69 6.95 17.40
C HIS A 132 15.71 6.57 18.49
N ASN A 133 16.81 5.93 18.09
CA ASN A 133 17.89 5.48 18.97
C ASN A 133 19.27 5.69 18.31
N PRO A 134 19.72 6.96 18.19
CA PRO A 134 20.97 7.29 17.49
C PRO A 134 22.25 6.76 18.14
N ASN A 135 22.17 6.36 19.42
CA ASN A 135 23.30 5.82 20.17
C ASN A 135 23.27 4.29 20.25
N THR A 136 22.53 3.62 19.36
CA THR A 136 22.49 2.15 19.33
C THR A 136 23.89 1.58 19.04
N ASN A 137 24.25 0.51 19.75
CA ASN A 137 25.54 -0.18 19.55
C ASN A 137 25.53 -1.12 18.33
N ASN A 138 24.36 -1.45 17.81
CA ASN A 138 24.17 -2.39 16.70
C ASN A 138 23.86 -1.63 15.40
N ARG A 139 24.76 -0.74 14.98
CA ARG A 139 24.55 0.07 13.76
C ARG A 139 24.76 -0.76 12.49
N ARG A 140 23.77 -0.73 11.60
CA ARG A 140 23.81 -1.34 10.28
C ARG A 140 24.12 -0.33 9.19
N PHE A 141 23.86 0.96 9.45
CA PHE A 141 24.01 2.02 8.46
C PHE A 141 25.08 3.03 8.86
N SER A 142 25.78 3.53 7.85
CA SER A 142 26.73 4.64 7.99
C SER A 142 26.02 5.95 8.34
N ASN A 143 26.77 6.96 8.81
CA ASN A 143 26.20 8.24 9.24
C ASN A 143 25.55 9.03 8.09
N ASP A 144 26.07 8.90 6.88
CA ASP A 144 25.54 9.53 5.66
C ASP A 144 24.22 8.88 5.22
N GLU A 145 24.03 7.58 5.46
CA GLU A 145 22.83 6.84 5.09
C GLU A 145 21.62 7.11 6.00
N ILE A 146 21.84 7.57 7.24
CA ILE A 146 20.78 7.85 8.24
C ILE A 146 20.43 9.34 8.32
N THR A 147 20.95 10.15 7.41
CA THR A 147 20.57 11.57 7.31
C THR A 147 19.12 11.70 6.85
N PHE A 148 18.47 12.82 7.23
CA PHE A 148 17.11 13.10 6.78
C PHE A 148 16.99 13.10 5.25
N ASP A 149 17.96 13.67 4.55
CA ASP A 149 17.93 13.73 3.08
C ASP A 149 18.09 12.35 2.44
N ALA A 150 18.93 11.47 3.00
CA ALA A 150 19.07 10.09 2.53
C ALA A 150 17.76 9.30 2.74
N ILE A 151 17.19 9.36 3.94
CA ILE A 151 15.92 8.69 4.27
C ILE A 151 14.78 9.23 3.41
N LYS A 152 14.68 10.54 3.23
CA LYS A 152 13.66 11.17 2.38
C LYS A 152 13.78 10.69 0.93
N LYS A 153 14.99 10.58 0.40
CA LYS A 153 15.24 10.05 -0.94
C LYS A 153 14.76 8.61 -1.07
N ASP A 154 15.02 7.77 -0.06
CA ASP A 154 14.58 6.38 -0.05
C ASP A 154 13.05 6.27 0.04
N ILE A 155 12.41 7.12 0.85
CA ILE A 155 10.95 7.21 0.93
C ILE A 155 10.34 7.60 -0.42
N ILE A 156 10.91 8.59 -1.11
CA ILE A 156 10.45 8.98 -2.45
C ILE A 156 10.55 7.79 -3.40
N GLN A 157 11.68 7.10 -3.44
CA GLN A 157 11.85 5.91 -4.29
C GLN A 157 10.85 4.80 -3.96
N ALA A 158 10.62 4.53 -2.66
CA ALA A 158 9.65 3.51 -2.23
C ALA A 158 8.22 3.89 -2.62
N THR A 159 7.84 5.15 -2.45
CA THR A 159 6.50 5.65 -2.81
C THR A 159 6.26 5.64 -4.32
N GLU A 160 7.24 6.06 -5.13
CA GLU A 160 7.18 5.97 -6.58
C GLU A 160 7.07 4.52 -7.05
N TYR A 161 7.84 3.62 -6.44
CA TYR A 161 7.85 2.21 -6.77
C TYR A 161 6.48 1.55 -6.50
N VAL A 162 5.89 1.76 -5.32
CA VAL A 162 4.57 1.20 -5.01
C VAL A 162 3.44 1.88 -5.80
N TYR A 163 3.58 3.17 -6.13
CA TYR A 163 2.65 3.86 -7.02
C TYR A 163 2.54 3.17 -8.38
N GLN A 164 3.66 2.72 -8.97
CA GLN A 164 3.60 1.96 -10.22
C GLN A 164 2.87 0.63 -10.06
N ILE A 165 3.02 -0.07 -8.93
CA ILE A 165 2.28 -1.30 -8.64
C ILE A 165 0.77 -1.01 -8.61
N ILE A 166 0.37 0.03 -7.87
CA ILE A 166 -1.03 0.45 -7.75
C ILE A 166 -1.61 0.84 -9.11
N LYS A 167 -0.84 1.56 -9.93
CA LYS A 167 -1.24 1.94 -11.28
C LYS A 167 -1.51 0.72 -12.16
N ASP A 168 -0.57 -0.23 -12.21
CA ASP A 168 -0.70 -1.44 -13.01
C ASP A 168 -1.90 -2.30 -12.54
N LEU A 169 -2.10 -2.43 -11.22
CA LEU A 169 -3.27 -3.12 -10.66
C LEU A 169 -4.58 -2.47 -11.08
N ASN A 170 -4.64 -1.13 -11.11
CA ASN A 170 -5.81 -0.40 -11.54
C ASN A 170 -6.05 -0.52 -13.05
N GLU A 171 -4.99 -0.59 -13.88
CA GLU A 171 -5.11 -0.86 -15.31
C GLU A 171 -5.66 -2.26 -15.57
N ASP A 172 -5.20 -3.27 -14.83
CA ASP A 172 -5.74 -4.64 -14.92
C ASP A 172 -7.19 -4.72 -14.43
N LEU A 173 -7.54 -3.98 -13.38
CA LEU A 173 -8.91 -3.85 -12.90
C LEU A 173 -9.83 -3.22 -13.97
N LEU A 174 -9.36 -2.17 -14.66
CA LEU A 174 -10.13 -1.53 -15.73
C LEU A 174 -10.39 -2.49 -16.89
N LYS A 175 -9.39 -3.27 -17.31
CA LYS A 175 -9.56 -4.32 -18.34
C LYS A 175 -10.61 -5.35 -17.94
N GLU A 176 -10.54 -5.85 -16.69
CA GLU A 176 -11.51 -6.83 -16.16
C GLU A 176 -12.94 -6.24 -16.13
N ILE A 177 -13.10 -4.93 -15.88
CA ILE A 177 -14.40 -4.23 -15.93
C ILE A 177 -14.89 -4.01 -17.37
N GLU A 178 -14.00 -3.68 -18.30
CA GLU A 178 -14.35 -3.47 -19.71
C GLU A 178 -14.84 -4.77 -20.36
N GLU A 179 -14.24 -5.90 -20.04
CA GLU A 179 -14.68 -7.23 -20.48
C GLU A 179 -16.03 -7.65 -19.87
N LEU A 180 -16.56 -6.92 -18.88
CA LEU A 180 -17.91 -7.13 -18.36
C LEU A 180 -18.99 -6.39 -19.16
N LYS A 181 -18.64 -5.37 -19.96
CA LYS A 181 -19.60 -4.66 -20.81
C LYS A 181 -20.05 -5.55 -21.95
#